data_AF-A0A9E1ZVF1-F1
#
_entry.id   AF-A0A9E1ZVF1-F1
#
_cell.length_a   1.000
_cell.length_b   1.000
_cell.length_c   1.000
_cell.angle_alpha   90.00
_cell.angle_beta   90.00
_cell.angle_gamma   90.00
#
_symmetry.space_group_name_H-M   'P 1'
#
loop_
_entity.id
_entity.type
_entity.pdbx_description
1 polymer ?
#
loop_
_entity_poly.entity_id
_entity_poly.type
_entity_poly.pdbx_seq_one_letter_code
_entity_poly.pdbx_strand_id
1 'polypeptide(L)'
;MDQIRIRGGNVLKGDIRIGGAKNAALPLMAASLLTDKGLTLSNLPHLADISTMAHLLSELGAEINMNGEAPGAGYDGRTFQIVVSDISNTTAPYDLVRKMRASILVLGPLLARCG
;
A
#
# COMPACT_ATOMS: atom_id res chain seq x y z
N MET A 1 -1.08 -21.54 -11.69
CA MET A 1 -0.57 -20.29 -12.27
C MET A 1 -1.67 -19.73 -13.14
N ASP A 2 -2.02 -18.49 -12.92
CA ASP A 2 -2.99 -17.82 -13.78
C ASP A 2 -2.33 -17.49 -15.13
N GLN A 3 -3.11 -17.55 -16.20
CA GLN A 3 -2.63 -17.26 -17.55
C GLN A 3 -3.62 -16.35 -18.27
N ILE A 4 -3.08 -15.42 -19.05
CA ILE A 4 -3.88 -14.53 -19.89
C ILE A 4 -3.69 -14.96 -21.34
N ARG A 5 -4.78 -15.40 -22.00
CA ARG A 5 -4.80 -15.67 -23.44
C ARG A 5 -5.34 -14.45 -24.18
N ILE A 6 -4.46 -13.74 -24.87
CA ILE A 6 -4.84 -12.56 -25.68
C ILE A 6 -5.14 -13.01 -27.12
N ARG A 7 -6.27 -12.59 -27.67
CA ARG A 7 -6.60 -12.72 -29.10
C ARG A 7 -6.64 -11.33 -29.71
N GLY A 8 -5.72 -11.06 -30.63
CA GLY A 8 -5.64 -9.77 -31.33
C GLY A 8 -6.74 -9.59 -32.39
N GLY A 9 -6.66 -8.49 -33.14
CA GLY A 9 -7.57 -8.19 -34.26
C GLY A 9 -8.63 -7.12 -33.96
N ASN A 10 -8.75 -6.67 -32.71
CA ASN A 10 -9.69 -5.64 -32.29
C ASN A 10 -8.96 -4.33 -31.98
N VAL A 11 -9.40 -3.23 -32.57
CA VAL A 11 -8.93 -1.88 -32.22
C VAL A 11 -9.52 -1.47 -30.87
N LEU A 12 -8.69 -1.01 -29.94
CA LEU A 12 -9.15 -0.49 -28.66
C LEU A 12 -9.78 0.90 -28.85
N LYS A 13 -10.98 1.11 -28.31
CA LYS A 13 -11.68 2.40 -28.31
C LYS A 13 -12.46 2.57 -27.01
N GLY A 14 -12.23 3.69 -26.33
CA GLY A 14 -12.87 4.04 -25.06
C GLY A 14 -11.91 4.78 -24.14
N ASP A 15 -12.42 5.15 -22.97
CA ASP A 15 -11.68 5.84 -21.93
C ASP A 15 -11.58 4.97 -20.67
N ILE A 16 -10.46 5.08 -19.96
CA ILE A 16 -10.25 4.42 -18.67
C ILE A 16 -9.81 5.43 -17.63
N ARG A 17 -10.25 5.23 -16.38
CA ARG A 17 -9.76 5.99 -15.25
C ARG A 17 -8.43 5.43 -14.78
N ILE A 18 -7.45 6.30 -14.54
CA ILE A 18 -6.14 5.90 -14.02
C ILE A 18 -6.18 5.90 -12.49
N GLY A 19 -5.76 4.78 -11.90
CA GLY A 19 -5.61 4.65 -10.45
C GLY A 19 -4.41 5.44 -9.92
N GLY A 20 -4.31 5.60 -8.60
CA GLY A 20 -3.19 6.32 -8.00
C GLY A 20 -1.82 5.66 -8.21
N ALA A 21 -0.78 6.47 -8.06
CA ALA A 21 0.59 6.07 -8.34
C ALA A 21 1.15 5.15 -7.24
N LYS A 22 1.35 3.87 -7.56
CA LYS A 22 1.94 2.87 -6.66
C LYS A 22 3.23 3.34 -5.99
N ASN A 23 4.16 3.91 -6.76
CA ASN A 23 5.47 4.31 -6.24
C ASN A 23 5.42 5.58 -5.37
N ALA A 24 4.32 6.35 -5.41
CA ALA A 24 4.08 7.41 -4.45
C ALA A 24 3.35 6.87 -3.20
N ALA A 25 2.42 5.93 -3.39
CA ALA A 25 1.68 5.30 -2.31
C ALA A 25 2.60 4.58 -1.29
N LEU A 26 3.55 3.77 -1.76
CA LEU A 26 4.43 2.98 -0.88
C LEU A 26 5.23 3.82 0.14
N PRO A 27 5.96 4.89 -0.25
CA PRO A 27 6.65 5.74 0.72
C PRO A 27 5.68 6.55 1.60
N LEU A 28 4.51 6.96 1.08
CA LEU A 28 3.49 7.63 1.89
C LEU A 28 2.90 6.71 2.96
N MET A 29 2.70 5.43 2.64
CA MET A 29 2.31 4.42 3.62
C MET A 29 3.40 4.25 4.68
N ALA A 30 4.68 4.12 4.29
CA ALA A 30 5.78 4.02 5.25
C ALA A 30 5.93 5.27 6.14
N ALA A 31 5.61 6.46 5.61
CA ALA A 31 5.63 7.71 6.37
C ALA A 31 4.61 7.74 7.52
N SER A 32 3.58 6.88 7.53
CA SER A 32 2.66 6.75 8.67
C SER A 32 3.39 6.35 9.95
N LEU A 33 4.52 5.65 9.84
CA LEU A 33 5.37 5.28 10.97
C LEU A 33 5.99 6.50 11.65
N LEU A 34 6.05 7.68 11.04
CA LEU A 34 6.69 8.87 11.62
C LEU A 34 5.83 9.59 12.67
N THR A 35 4.57 9.21 12.86
CA THR A 35 3.64 9.87 13.78
C THR A 35 2.73 8.86 14.49
N ASP A 36 2.27 9.23 15.68
CA ASP A 36 1.19 8.58 16.43
C ASP A 36 -0.21 8.99 15.96
N LYS A 37 -0.32 10.04 15.14
CA LYS A 37 -1.58 10.53 14.60
C LYS A 37 -2.02 9.70 13.39
N GLY A 38 -3.32 9.66 13.14
CA GLY A 38 -3.86 9.00 11.95
C GLY A 38 -3.48 9.70 10.64
N LEU A 39 -3.09 8.90 9.66
CA LEU A 39 -2.83 9.29 8.27
C LEU A 39 -3.89 8.68 7.35
N THR A 40 -4.59 9.51 6.58
CA THR A 40 -5.54 9.05 5.55
C THR A 40 -4.94 9.20 4.17
N LEU A 41 -4.83 8.08 3.45
CA LEU A 41 -4.37 8.01 2.06
C LEU A 41 -5.51 7.58 1.16
N SER A 42 -5.95 8.48 0.28
CA SER A 42 -6.98 8.19 -0.73
C SER A 42 -6.35 7.81 -2.08
N ASN A 43 -7.17 7.26 -2.97
CA ASN A 43 -6.77 6.87 -4.33
C ASN A 43 -5.62 5.84 -4.37
N LEU A 44 -5.51 4.93 -3.41
CA LEU A 44 -4.50 3.88 -3.42
C LEU A 44 -4.84 2.79 -4.46
N PRO A 45 -3.91 2.37 -5.32
CA PRO A 45 -4.22 1.38 -6.34
C PRO A 45 -4.47 -0.02 -5.73
N HIS A 46 -5.30 -0.82 -6.38
CA HIS A 46 -5.57 -2.21 -5.98
C HIS A 46 -4.50 -3.16 -6.52
N LEU A 47 -3.33 -3.17 -5.88
CA LEU A 47 -2.16 -3.95 -6.31
C LEU A 47 -1.58 -4.75 -5.15
N ALA A 48 -0.92 -5.87 -5.47
CA ALA A 48 -0.28 -6.76 -4.51
C ALA A 48 0.75 -6.04 -3.62
N ASP A 49 1.52 -5.09 -4.19
CA ASP A 49 2.51 -4.30 -3.44
C ASP A 49 1.86 -3.46 -2.33
N ILE A 50 0.67 -2.89 -2.58
CA ILE A 50 -0.06 -2.10 -1.57
C ILE A 50 -0.54 -3.00 -0.43
N SER A 51 -1.08 -4.18 -0.76
CA SER A 51 -1.50 -5.15 0.26
C SER A 51 -0.31 -5.70 1.06
N THR A 52 0.83 -5.91 0.39
CA THR A 52 2.08 -6.37 1.05
C THR A 52 2.63 -5.31 2.01
N MET A 53 2.63 -4.03 1.59
CA MET A 53 3.04 -2.93 2.46
C MET A 53 2.09 -2.76 3.66
N ALA A 54 0.78 -2.88 3.45
CA ALA A 54 -0.20 -2.82 4.55
C ALA A 54 0.06 -3.93 5.58
N HIS A 55 0.27 -5.16 5.12
CA HIS A 55 0.60 -6.29 5.99
C HIS A 55 1.90 -6.06 6.76
N LEU A 56 2.95 -5.57 6.10
CA LEU A 56 4.21 -5.21 6.76
C LEU A 56 4.01 -4.14 7.83
N LEU A 57 3.23 -3.09 7.56
CA LEU A 57 2.95 -2.05 8.54
C LEU A 57 2.18 -2.59 9.74
N SER A 58 1.22 -3.50 9.53
CA SER A 58 0.50 -4.14 10.63
C SER A 58 1.40 -5.00 11.53
N GLU A 59 2.39 -5.71 10.97
CA GLU A 59 3.43 -6.42 11.74
C GLU A 59 4.30 -5.48 12.59
N LEU A 60 4.40 -4.21 12.21
CA LEU A 60 5.13 -3.16 12.94
C LEU A 60 4.24 -2.39 13.94
N GLY A 61 2.95 -2.74 14.05
CA GLY A 61 2.00 -2.12 15.00
C GLY A 61 1.01 -1.15 14.38
N ALA A 62 0.91 -1.08 13.04
CA ALA A 62 -0.07 -0.21 12.39
C ALA A 62 -1.48 -0.82 12.38
N GLU A 63 -2.44 -0.04 12.86
CA GLU A 63 -3.87 -0.27 12.66
C GLU A 63 -4.30 0.36 11.33
N ILE A 64 -4.81 -0.46 10.40
CA ILE A 64 -5.18 -0.02 9.06
C ILE A 64 -6.66 -0.31 8.82
N ASN A 65 -7.46 0.76 8.72
CA ASN A 65 -8.84 0.68 8.31
C ASN A 65 -8.97 1.00 6.82
N MET A 66 -9.52 0.06 6.06
CA MET A 66 -9.83 0.25 4.65
C MET A 66 -11.27 0.75 4.53
N ASN A 67 -11.43 2.07 4.42
CA ASN A 67 -12.74 2.69 4.30
C ASN A 67 -13.17 2.75 2.83
N GLY A 68 -13.94 1.74 2.41
CA GLY A 68 -14.78 1.75 1.21
C GLY A 68 -14.08 1.86 -0.15
N GLU A 69 -14.67 1.22 -1.14
CA GLU A 69 -14.54 1.65 -2.54
C GLU A 69 -15.26 3.01 -2.66
N ALA A 70 -14.69 3.97 -3.39
CA ALA A 70 -15.41 5.22 -3.65
C ALA A 70 -16.80 4.89 -4.26
N PRO A 71 -17.92 5.47 -3.80
CA PRO A 71 -19.25 5.09 -4.29
C PRO A 71 -19.35 5.21 -5.82
N GLY A 72 -19.70 4.12 -6.50
CA GLY A 72 -19.84 4.04 -7.96
C GLY A 72 -18.61 3.52 -8.73
N ALA A 73 -17.59 3.02 -8.04
CA ALA A 73 -16.30 2.65 -8.62
C ALA A 73 -16.19 1.20 -9.10
N GLY A 74 -15.66 1.01 -10.30
CA GLY A 74 -15.01 -0.23 -10.70
C GLY A 74 -13.61 -0.33 -10.07
N TYR A 75 -12.56 -0.37 -10.90
CA TYR A 75 -11.15 -0.42 -10.48
C TYR A 75 -10.61 0.85 -9.78
N ASP A 76 -11.46 1.67 -9.15
CA ASP A 76 -11.00 2.95 -8.58
C ASP A 76 -10.23 2.74 -7.27
N GLY A 77 -9.38 3.72 -6.93
CA GLY A 77 -8.47 3.62 -5.80
C GLY A 77 -9.17 3.50 -4.43
N ARG A 78 -8.49 2.87 -3.48
CA ARG A 78 -8.93 2.64 -2.10
C ARG A 78 -8.54 3.80 -1.19
N THR A 79 -9.26 3.97 -0.08
CA THR A 79 -8.86 4.87 1.00
C THR A 79 -8.41 4.07 2.22
N PHE A 80 -7.17 4.26 2.66
CA PHE A 80 -6.66 3.69 3.90
C PHE A 80 -6.55 4.77 4.96
N GLN A 81 -7.02 4.46 6.16
CA GLN A 81 -6.72 5.20 7.37
C GLN A 81 -5.74 4.37 8.19
N ILE A 82 -4.54 4.90 8.40
CA ILE A 82 -3.41 4.22 9.05
C ILE A 82 -3.10 4.96 10.34
N VAL A 83 -3.13 4.26 11.47
CA VAL A 83 -2.74 4.78 12.78
C VAL A 83 -1.62 3.90 13.33
N VAL A 84 -0.55 4.51 13.82
CA VAL A 84 0.57 3.79 14.43
C VAL A 84 0.83 4.42 15.80
N SER A 85 0.00 4.09 16.79
CA SER A 85 0.12 4.68 18.13
C SER A 85 1.47 4.33 18.76
N ASP A 86 1.80 3.05 18.76
CA ASP A 86 3.07 2.51 19.25
C ASP A 86 3.65 1.53 18.22
N ILE A 87 4.97 1.54 18.07
CA ILE A 87 5.67 0.54 17.26
C ILE A 87 5.84 -0.71 18.12
N SER A 88 5.20 -1.82 17.73
CA SER A 88 5.24 -3.08 18.47
C SER A 88 6.50 -3.90 18.18
N ASN A 89 7.14 -3.68 17.03
CA ASN A 89 8.34 -4.39 16.59
C ASN A 89 9.13 -3.51 15.61
N THR A 90 10.46 -3.56 15.67
CA THR A 90 11.37 -2.84 14.76
C THR A 90 11.96 -3.74 13.67
N THR A 91 11.62 -5.03 13.68
CA THR A 91 12.12 -6.00 12.69
C THR A 91 11.10 -6.21 11.57
N ALA A 92 11.46 -5.84 10.34
CA ALA A 92 10.70 -6.20 9.15
C ALA A 92 10.95 -7.69 8.78
N PRO A 93 9.93 -8.57 8.82
CA PRO A 93 10.13 -10.00 8.61
C PRO A 93 10.72 -10.33 7.23
N TYR A 94 11.73 -11.20 7.19
CA TYR A 94 12.42 -11.57 5.95
C TYR A 94 11.46 -12.10 4.86
N ASP A 95 10.45 -12.88 5.25
CA ASP A 95 9.47 -13.43 4.32
C ASP A 95 8.60 -12.38 3.64
N LEU A 96 8.41 -11.21 4.25
CA LEU A 96 7.74 -10.07 3.62
C LEU A 96 8.73 -9.26 2.78
N VAL A 97 9.92 -9.01 3.32
CA VAL A 97 10.97 -8.23 2.65
C VAL A 97 11.42 -8.88 1.34
N ARG A 98 11.61 -10.21 1.31
CA ARG A 98 12.03 -10.94 0.11
C ARG A 98 10.98 -10.94 -1.00
N LYS A 99 9.70 -10.74 -0.67
CA LYS A 99 8.61 -10.69 -1.66
C LYS A 99 8.54 -9.34 -2.35
N MET A 100 8.98 -8.26 -1.71
CA MET A 100 8.91 -6.90 -2.25
C MET A 100 10.09 -6.04 -1.77
N ARG A 101 11.02 -5.69 -2.67
CA ARG A 101 12.18 -4.84 -2.36
C ARG A 101 11.81 -3.48 -1.76
N ALA A 102 10.65 -2.92 -2.13
CA ALA A 102 10.18 -1.64 -1.61
C ALA A 102 9.86 -1.65 -0.10
N SER A 103 9.84 -2.82 0.55
CA SER A 103 9.79 -2.95 2.00
C SER A 103 10.90 -2.18 2.72
N ILE A 104 12.06 -1.96 2.07
CA ILE A 104 13.16 -1.15 2.62
C ILE A 104 12.73 0.27 3.02
N LEU A 105 11.64 0.78 2.47
CA LEU A 105 11.13 2.12 2.78
C LEU A 105 10.72 2.30 4.25
N VAL A 106 10.45 1.22 5.00
CA VAL A 106 10.16 1.32 6.44
C VAL A 106 11.41 1.59 7.28
N LEU A 107 12.61 1.33 6.74
CA LEU A 107 13.87 1.50 7.48
C LEU A 107 14.07 2.93 7.98
N GLY A 108 13.86 3.93 7.10
CA GLY A 108 14.05 5.34 7.45
C GLY A 108 13.11 5.80 8.58
N PRO A 109 11.78 5.61 8.44
CA PRO A 109 10.82 5.94 9.48
C PRO A 109 11.03 5.18 10.80
N LEU A 110 11.35 3.88 10.75
CA LEU A 110 11.64 3.09 11.95
C LEU A 110 12.87 3.62 12.67
N LEU A 111 13.97 3.87 11.96
CA LEU A 111 15.19 4.44 12.53
C LEU A 111 14.89 5.80 13.18
N ALA A 112 14.19 6.68 12.47
CA ALA A 112 13.86 8.01 12.97
C ALA A 112 12.99 7.99 14.24
N ARG A 113 12.09 7.01 14.38
CA ARG A 113 11.15 6.92 15.52
C ARG A 113 11.68 6.09 16.68
N CYS A 114 12.57 5.12 16.43
CA CYS A 114 13.01 4.15 17.43
C CYS A 114 14.51 4.18 17.78
N GLY A 115 15.35 4.88 17.02
CA GLY A 115 16.80 4.99 17.28
C GLY A 115 17.65 4.36 16.19
#